data_AF-A0A542QLD6-F1
#
_entry.id   AF-A0A542QLD6-F1
#
_cell.length_a   1.000
_cell.length_b   1.000
_cell.length_c   1.000
_cell.angle_alpha   90.00
_cell.angle_beta   90.00
_cell.angle_gamma   90.00
#
_symmetry.space_group_name_H-M   'P 1'
#
loop_
_entity.id
_entity.type
_entity.pdbx_description
1 polymer ?
#
loop_
_entity_poly.entity_id
_entity_poly.type
_entity_poly.pdbx_seq_one_letter_code
_entity_poly.pdbx_strand_id
1 'polypeptide(L)'
;MVRLRSASLTLLTAAACLALTVPSASAAPGDTTSICYSNLTPSGWVDVQWWNTWECGVTFNPNKKKIQQVSGMPIGSTLNVCSSTLPPAGWVQVNRFYNGACQYSAVPSHDPNSWTIKRVS
;
A
#
# COMPACT_ATOMS: atom_id res chain seq x y z
N MET A 1 66.94 40.05 -15.55
CA MET A 1 65.57 39.89 -16.09
C MET A 1 64.96 38.63 -15.47
N VAL A 2 63.82 38.82 -14.81
CA VAL A 2 62.69 37.89 -14.55
C VAL A 2 62.93 36.58 -13.77
N ARG A 3 62.22 36.51 -12.62
CA ARG A 3 61.91 35.34 -11.76
C ARG A 3 60.97 34.35 -12.47
N LEU A 4 60.93 33.07 -12.08
CA LEU A 4 59.73 32.47 -11.44
C LEU A 4 59.96 31.01 -10.98
N ARG A 5 59.39 30.69 -9.82
CA ARG A 5 59.31 29.39 -9.16
C ARG A 5 58.06 28.64 -9.66
N SER A 6 58.14 27.31 -9.85
CA SER A 6 56.97 26.43 -10.03
C SER A 6 57.29 25.08 -9.37
N ALA A 7 56.94 24.83 -8.11
CA ALA A 7 55.61 24.51 -7.55
C ALA A 7 55.06 23.17 -8.05
N SER A 8 55.27 22.13 -7.23
CA SER A 8 54.69 20.79 -7.34
C SER A 8 53.17 20.83 -7.19
N LEU A 9 52.42 20.14 -8.04
CA LEU A 9 51.01 19.84 -7.79
C LEU A 9 50.77 18.34 -7.78
N THR A 10 50.42 17.84 -6.60
CA THR A 10 49.92 16.51 -6.31
C THR A 10 48.51 16.34 -6.87
N LEU A 11 48.30 15.32 -7.69
CA LEU A 11 46.98 14.88 -8.14
C LEU A 11 46.27 14.15 -7.00
N LEU A 12 45.36 14.86 -6.31
CA LEU A 12 44.37 14.27 -5.41
C LEU A 12 43.15 13.85 -6.25
N THR A 13 43.01 12.57 -6.52
CA THR A 13 41.81 11.99 -7.13
C THR A 13 40.70 11.91 -6.09
N ALA A 14 39.72 12.82 -6.18
CA ALA A 14 38.50 12.75 -5.38
C ALA A 14 37.57 11.67 -5.95
N ALA A 15 37.37 10.57 -5.22
CA ALA A 15 36.31 9.61 -5.50
C ALA A 15 34.96 10.21 -5.08
N ALA A 16 34.18 10.68 -6.04
CA ALA A 16 32.81 11.12 -5.80
C ALA A 16 31.91 9.87 -5.62
N CYS A 17 31.56 9.54 -4.38
CA CYS A 17 30.47 8.62 -4.10
C CYS A 17 29.16 9.27 -4.57
N LEU A 18 28.63 8.84 -5.72
CA LEU A 18 27.25 9.15 -6.10
C LEU A 18 26.32 8.46 -5.08
N ALA A 19 25.71 9.26 -4.20
CA ALA A 19 24.57 8.82 -3.42
C ALA A 19 23.39 8.58 -4.37
N LEU A 20 23.22 7.34 -4.83
CA LEU A 20 21.99 6.91 -5.48
C LEU A 20 20.88 7.04 -4.44
N THR A 21 20.02 8.05 -4.58
CA THR A 21 18.74 8.09 -3.87
C THR A 21 17.89 6.96 -4.42
N VAL A 22 17.99 5.78 -3.81
CA VAL A 22 17.08 4.68 -4.09
C VAL A 22 15.68 5.20 -3.74
N PRO A 23 14.77 5.39 -4.72
CA PRO A 23 13.41 5.76 -4.38
C PRO A 23 12.87 4.65 -3.50
N SER A 24 12.25 5.01 -2.37
CA SER A 24 11.50 4.08 -1.54
C SER A 24 10.62 3.25 -2.45
N ALA A 25 10.80 1.93 -2.46
CA ALA A 25 10.03 1.05 -3.35
C ALA A 25 8.55 1.28 -3.06
N SER A 26 7.86 1.97 -3.98
CA SER A 26 6.42 2.12 -3.93
C SER A 26 5.81 0.75 -4.22
N ALA A 27 4.80 0.34 -3.44
CA ALA A 27 4.15 -0.95 -3.63
C ALA A 27 3.62 -1.08 -5.07
N ALA A 28 3.88 -2.23 -5.69
CA ALA A 28 3.44 -2.55 -7.03
C ALA A 28 1.92 -2.84 -7.04
N PRO A 29 1.24 -2.69 -8.19
CA PRO A 29 -0.16 -3.08 -8.31
C PRO A 29 -0.34 -4.56 -7.99
N GLY A 30 -1.27 -4.86 -7.10
CA GLY A 30 -1.55 -6.22 -6.63
C GLY A 30 -0.82 -6.60 -5.34
N ASP A 31 0.18 -5.84 -4.91
CA ASP A 31 0.88 -6.08 -3.66
C ASP A 31 -0.09 -6.04 -2.48
N THR A 32 0.16 -6.90 -1.49
CA THR A 32 -0.65 -6.93 -0.27
C THR A 32 0.22 -6.67 0.95
N THR A 33 -0.33 -5.97 1.92
CA THR A 33 0.28 -5.80 3.25
C THR A 33 -0.79 -5.86 4.32
N SER A 34 -0.38 -5.97 5.58
CA SER A 34 -1.31 -6.03 6.72
C SER A 34 -1.05 -4.87 7.67
N ILE A 35 -2.09 -4.12 8.00
CA ILE A 35 -2.02 -2.97 8.90
C ILE A 35 -3.02 -3.12 10.04
N CYS A 36 -2.71 -2.51 11.18
CA CYS A 36 -3.68 -2.42 12.28
C CYS A 36 -4.86 -1.54 11.87
N TYR A 37 -6.05 -1.84 12.39
CA TYR A 37 -7.26 -1.06 12.17
C TYR A 37 -7.08 0.43 12.48
N SER A 38 -6.29 0.74 13.51
CA SER A 38 -5.94 2.11 13.91
C SER A 38 -5.25 2.93 12.80
N ASN A 39 -4.73 2.28 11.76
CA ASN A 39 -4.21 2.94 10.58
C ASN A 39 -5.28 2.98 9.47
N LEU A 40 -5.54 4.17 8.94
CA LEU A 40 -6.42 4.32 7.79
C LEU A 40 -5.85 3.59 6.58
N THR A 41 -6.74 2.99 5.78
CA THR A 41 -6.34 2.37 4.52
C THR A 41 -5.86 3.48 3.58
N PRO A 42 -4.61 3.44 3.10
CA PRO A 42 -4.07 4.52 2.27
C PRO A 42 -4.81 4.64 0.93
N SER A 43 -4.72 5.81 0.31
CA SER A 43 -5.23 5.99 -1.06
C SER A 43 -4.54 5.02 -2.03
N GLY A 44 -5.32 4.49 -2.98
CA GLY A 44 -4.86 3.47 -3.92
C GLY A 44 -4.92 2.05 -3.36
N TRP A 45 -5.22 1.86 -2.07
CA TRP A 45 -5.38 0.54 -1.45
C TRP A 45 -6.84 0.24 -1.14
N VAL A 46 -7.15 -1.06 -1.03
CA VAL A 46 -8.45 -1.59 -0.62
C VAL A 46 -8.30 -2.66 0.44
N ASP A 47 -9.29 -2.80 1.31
CA ASP A 47 -9.32 -3.88 2.31
C ASP A 47 -9.78 -5.18 1.64
N VAL A 48 -9.08 -6.29 1.90
CA VAL A 48 -9.43 -7.60 1.33
C VAL A 48 -9.67 -8.68 2.38
N GLN A 49 -9.29 -8.44 3.63
CA GLN A 49 -9.53 -9.35 4.75
C GLN A 49 -9.39 -8.66 6.11
N TRP A 50 -10.12 -9.15 7.11
CA TRP A 50 -10.08 -8.71 8.50
C TRP A 50 -9.89 -9.88 9.48
N TRP A 51 -9.19 -9.63 10.59
CA TRP A 51 -9.02 -10.61 11.69
C TRP A 51 -8.61 -9.90 12.99
N ASN A 52 -8.48 -10.70 14.06
CA ASN A 52 -7.96 -10.27 15.36
C ASN A 52 -6.50 -10.70 15.55
N THR A 53 -5.67 -9.81 16.07
CA THR A 53 -4.30 -10.12 16.50
C THR A 53 -3.94 -9.32 17.75
N TRP A 54 -3.05 -9.87 18.59
CA TRP A 54 -2.54 -9.19 19.77
C TRP A 54 -1.56 -8.05 19.43
N GLU A 55 -0.90 -8.11 18.26
CA GLU A 55 0.06 -7.09 17.80
C GLU A 55 -0.57 -5.69 17.67
N CYS A 56 -1.88 -5.63 17.42
CA CYS A 56 -2.64 -4.39 17.27
C CYS A 56 -3.44 -4.05 18.53
N GLY A 57 -3.06 -4.62 19.68
CA GLY A 57 -3.77 -4.52 20.96
C GLY A 57 -4.84 -5.59 21.12
N VAL A 58 -5.31 -5.79 22.36
CA VAL A 58 -6.39 -6.74 22.66
C VAL A 58 -7.73 -6.00 22.56
N THR A 59 -8.62 -6.51 21.72
CA THR A 59 -9.97 -5.96 21.53
C THR A 59 -10.93 -7.07 21.13
N PHE A 60 -12.23 -6.78 21.29
CA PHE A 60 -13.32 -7.68 20.89
C PHE A 60 -13.59 -7.62 19.38
N ASN A 61 -13.32 -6.48 18.74
CA ASN A 61 -13.54 -6.26 17.31
C ASN A 61 -12.29 -6.61 16.48
N PRO A 62 -12.45 -7.18 15.26
CA PRO A 62 -11.36 -7.35 14.31
C PRO A 62 -10.48 -6.09 14.20
N ASN A 63 -9.19 -6.24 14.47
CA ASN A 63 -8.27 -5.12 14.68
C ASN A 63 -7.05 -5.13 13.73
N LYS A 64 -7.00 -6.08 12.82
CA LYS A 64 -6.02 -6.17 11.74
C LYS A 64 -6.76 -6.33 10.43
N LYS A 65 -6.23 -5.70 9.40
CA LYS A 65 -6.74 -5.81 8.04
C LYS A 65 -5.61 -6.05 7.06
N LYS A 66 -5.87 -6.89 6.06
CA LYS A 66 -5.04 -7.07 4.88
C LYS A 66 -5.55 -6.12 3.83
N ILE A 67 -4.65 -5.34 3.28
CA ILE A 67 -4.93 -4.37 2.23
C ILE A 67 -4.19 -4.77 0.96
N GLN A 68 -4.74 -4.42 -0.19
CA GLN A 68 -4.16 -4.66 -1.51
C GLN A 68 -4.01 -3.36 -2.30
N GLN A 69 -2.85 -3.13 -2.88
CA GLN A 69 -2.56 -1.98 -3.73
C GLN A 69 -3.27 -2.18 -5.06
N VAL A 70 -4.17 -1.27 -5.43
CA VAL A 70 -4.91 -1.32 -6.69
C VAL A 70 -4.55 -0.18 -7.63
N SER A 71 -3.77 0.78 -7.16
CA SER A 71 -3.19 1.81 -8.02
C SER A 71 -2.35 1.18 -9.12
N GLY A 72 -2.55 1.61 -10.37
CA GLY A 72 -1.82 1.10 -11.54
C GLY A 72 -2.29 -0.24 -12.12
N MET A 73 -3.26 -0.94 -11.51
CA MET A 73 -3.82 -2.17 -12.08
C MET A 73 -4.53 -1.91 -13.42
N PRO A 74 -4.44 -2.72 -14.48
CA PRO A 74 -5.04 -2.41 -15.78
C PRO A 74 -6.55 -2.11 -15.74
N ILE A 75 -7.05 -1.25 -16.64
CA ILE A 75 -8.50 -1.04 -16.83
C ILE A 75 -9.16 -2.38 -17.17
N GLY A 76 -10.32 -2.64 -16.58
CA GLY A 76 -11.04 -3.92 -16.70
C GLY A 76 -10.66 -4.94 -15.63
N SER A 77 -9.61 -4.70 -14.83
CA SER A 77 -9.29 -5.53 -13.66
C SER A 77 -10.49 -5.63 -12.72
N THR A 78 -10.68 -6.80 -12.13
CA THR A 78 -11.73 -7.04 -11.12
C THR A 78 -11.12 -7.58 -9.85
N LEU A 79 -11.70 -7.20 -8.71
CA LEU A 79 -11.24 -7.64 -7.40
C LEU A 79 -12.43 -7.77 -6.44
N ASN A 80 -12.36 -8.77 -5.57
CA ASN A 80 -13.27 -8.89 -4.43
C ASN A 80 -12.64 -8.20 -3.22
N VAL A 81 -13.36 -7.23 -2.65
CA VAL A 81 -12.89 -6.38 -1.56
C VAL A 81 -13.92 -6.33 -0.45
N CYS A 82 -13.47 -6.01 0.75
CA CYS A 82 -14.36 -5.77 1.88
C CYS A 82 -15.04 -4.42 1.74
N SER A 83 -16.32 -4.34 2.09
CA SER A 83 -17.09 -3.09 2.08
C SER A 83 -16.79 -2.19 3.28
N SER A 84 -15.65 -2.38 3.94
CA SER A 84 -15.17 -1.54 5.05
C SER A 84 -14.54 -0.24 4.57
N THR A 85 -14.18 -0.16 3.28
CA THR A 85 -13.64 1.03 2.61
C THR A 85 -14.35 1.23 1.28
N LEU A 86 -14.54 2.49 0.86
CA LEU A 86 -15.17 2.82 -0.42
C LEU A 86 -14.28 2.41 -1.60
N PRO A 87 -14.85 2.11 -2.79
CA PRO A 87 -14.04 1.86 -3.98
C PRO A 87 -13.12 3.05 -4.28
N PRO A 88 -11.83 2.84 -4.60
CA PRO A 88 -10.92 3.92 -4.94
C PRO A 88 -11.33 4.64 -6.22
N ALA A 89 -10.76 5.83 -6.46
CA ALA A 89 -10.99 6.57 -7.71
C ALA A 89 -10.68 5.68 -8.94
N GLY A 90 -11.58 5.72 -9.92
CA GLY A 90 -11.50 4.91 -11.13
C GLY A 90 -11.95 3.45 -10.97
N TRP A 91 -12.48 3.06 -9.81
CA TRP A 91 -13.13 1.78 -9.58
C TRP A 91 -14.62 1.96 -9.33
N VAL A 92 -15.42 0.99 -9.80
CA VAL A 92 -16.87 0.93 -9.54
C VAL A 92 -17.25 -0.41 -8.94
N GLN A 93 -18.22 -0.39 -8.03
CA GLN A 93 -18.85 -1.61 -7.51
C GLN A 93 -19.75 -2.21 -8.60
N VAL A 94 -19.58 -3.50 -8.87
CA VAL A 94 -20.39 -4.25 -9.86
C VAL A 94 -21.18 -5.40 -9.24
N ASN A 95 -20.83 -5.83 -8.04
CA ASN A 95 -21.57 -6.85 -7.29
C ASN A 95 -21.44 -6.62 -5.77
N ARG A 96 -22.38 -7.13 -4.99
CA ARG A 96 -22.36 -7.08 -3.52
C ARG A 96 -22.77 -8.44 -2.95
N PHE A 97 -21.98 -8.99 -2.04
CA PHE A 97 -22.17 -10.33 -1.50
C PHE A 97 -21.57 -10.46 -0.10
N TYR A 98 -21.82 -11.60 0.55
CA TYR A 98 -21.27 -11.94 1.85
C TYR A 98 -19.93 -12.68 1.72
N ASN A 99 -18.93 -12.29 2.53
CA ASN A 99 -17.67 -13.00 2.66
C ASN A 99 -17.22 -13.06 4.14
N GLY A 100 -16.95 -14.26 4.64
CA GLY A 100 -16.45 -14.45 6.01
C GLY A 100 -15.10 -13.76 6.27
N ALA A 101 -14.27 -13.59 5.24
CA ALA A 101 -12.99 -12.88 5.34
C ALA A 101 -13.16 -11.36 5.60
N CYS A 102 -14.34 -10.80 5.30
CA CYS A 102 -14.63 -9.37 5.44
C CYS A 102 -15.47 -9.06 6.68
N GLN A 103 -15.43 -9.94 7.68
CA GLN A 103 -16.02 -9.68 8.99
C GLN A 103 -15.16 -8.67 9.75
N TYR A 104 -15.54 -7.39 9.73
CA TYR A 104 -14.87 -6.30 10.47
C TYR A 104 -15.63 -5.89 11.75
N SER A 105 -16.72 -6.59 12.09
CA SER A 105 -17.53 -6.39 13.29
C SER A 105 -17.36 -7.55 14.26
N ALA A 106 -17.41 -7.28 15.57
CA ALA A 106 -17.43 -8.31 16.59
C ALA A 106 -18.76 -9.07 16.69
N VAL A 107 -19.84 -8.45 16.19
CA VAL A 107 -21.13 -9.10 16.00
C VAL A 107 -21.23 -9.41 14.51
N PRO A 108 -20.81 -10.62 14.06
CA PRO A 108 -20.89 -10.96 12.65
C PRO A 108 -22.36 -11.08 12.24
N SER A 109 -22.71 -10.51 11.10
CA SER A 109 -23.96 -10.82 10.41
C SER A 109 -23.66 -11.54 9.09
N HIS A 110 -24.68 -12.12 8.48
CA HIS A 110 -24.61 -12.67 7.11
C HIS A 110 -25.00 -11.64 6.05
N ASP A 111 -25.15 -10.37 6.43
CA ASP A 111 -25.44 -9.32 5.47
C ASP A 111 -24.26 -9.11 4.53
N PRO A 112 -24.51 -8.70 3.27
CA PRO A 112 -23.44 -8.48 2.33
C PRO A 112 -22.42 -7.43 2.82
N ASN A 113 -21.19 -7.87 3.04
CA ASN A 113 -20.07 -7.12 3.62
C ASN A 113 -18.87 -7.00 2.65
N SER A 114 -19.09 -7.35 1.37
CA SER A 114 -18.07 -7.37 0.34
C SER A 114 -18.63 -6.90 -0.99
N TRP A 115 -17.73 -6.41 -1.83
CA TRP A 115 -18.02 -5.98 -3.19
C TRP A 115 -17.08 -6.66 -4.18
N THR A 116 -17.59 -6.91 -5.38
CA THR A 116 -16.72 -7.02 -6.54
C THR A 116 -16.61 -5.62 -7.13
N ILE A 117 -15.39 -5.13 -7.28
CA ILE A 117 -15.08 -3.86 -7.93
C ILE A 117 -14.41 -4.09 -9.28
N LYS A 118 -14.64 -3.19 -10.24
CA LYS A 118 -14.02 -3.20 -11.56
C LYS A 118 -13.35 -1.86 -11.85
N ARG A 119 -12.11 -1.88 -12.36
CA ARG A 119 -11.43 -0.65 -12.80
C ARG A 119 -12.01 -0.16 -14.12
N VAL A 120 -12.39 1.10 -14.17
CA VAL A 120 -13.02 1.76 -15.35
C VAL A 120 -12.25 3.00 -15.84
N SER A 121 -11.31 3.53 -15.06
CA SER A 121 -10.39 4.60 -15.46
C SER A 121 -9.05 4.53 -14.72
#